data_AF-A0A314LB10-F1
#
_entry.id   AF-A0A314LB10-F1
#
_cell.length_a   1.000
_cell.length_b   1.000
_cell.length_c   1.000
_cell.angle_alpha   90.00
_cell.angle_beta   90.00
_cell.angle_gamma   90.00
#
_symmetry.space_group_name_H-M   'P 1'
#
loop_
_entity.id
_entity.type
_entity.pdbx_description
1 polymer ?
#
loop_
_entity_poly.entity_id
_entity_poly.type
_entity_poly.pdbx_seq_one_letter_code
_entity_poly.pdbx_strand_id
1 'polypeptide(L)'
;MERTLTKKIIDEPLHGSPINHKILYQDVRNKLKNLKIETNLLMLRLTREIGADYVKRLLLDSYPLTSCYDMLEELLVEQDEEPDTPVIVISSDTEAASKASKSLNQKSEE
;
A
#
# COMPACT_ATOMS: atom_id res chain seq x y z
N MET A 1 -53.01 -22.10 -34.12
CA MET A 1 -52.53 -22.05 -32.72
C MET A 1 -51.08 -21.60 -32.76
N GLU A 2 -50.86 -20.29 -32.69
CA GLU A 2 -49.52 -19.69 -32.75
C GLU A 2 -48.79 -19.92 -31.43
N ARG A 3 -47.61 -20.55 -31.48
CA ARG A 3 -46.73 -20.71 -30.32
C ARG A 3 -45.77 -19.52 -30.28
N THR A 4 -46.07 -18.55 -29.44
CA THR A 4 -45.14 -17.43 -29.16
C THR A 4 -43.97 -17.98 -28.34
N LEU A 5 -42.80 -18.10 -28.98
CA LEU A 5 -41.54 -18.41 -28.30
C LEU A 5 -41.17 -17.22 -27.39
N THR A 6 -41.41 -17.36 -26.09
CA THR A 6 -40.87 -16.45 -25.08
C THR A 6 -39.35 -16.62 -25.02
N LYS A 7 -38.62 -15.75 -25.73
CA LYS A 7 -37.17 -15.63 -25.57
C LYS A 7 -36.90 -15.19 -24.12
N LYS A 8 -36.38 -16.12 -23.30
CA LYS A 8 -35.75 -15.78 -22.03
C LYS A 8 -34.56 -14.87 -22.36
N ILE A 9 -34.69 -13.59 -22.06
CA ILE A 9 -33.56 -12.67 -22.07
C ILE A 9 -32.69 -13.10 -20.89
N ILE A 10 -31.56 -13.74 -21.19
CA ILE A 10 -30.53 -14.00 -20.19
C ILE A 10 -29.85 -12.66 -19.99
N ASP A 11 -30.04 -12.07 -18.81
CA ASP A 11 -29.47 -10.77 -18.41
C ASP A 11 -28.00 -10.96 -18.00
N GLU A 12 -27.23 -11.61 -18.87
CA GLU A 12 -25.81 -11.78 -18.67
C GLU A 12 -25.12 -10.46 -19.02
N PRO A 13 -24.32 -9.86 -18.13
CA PRO A 13 -23.69 -8.57 -18.38
C PRO A 13 -22.82 -8.67 -19.65
N LEU A 14 -23.30 -8.11 -20.74
CA LEU A 14 -22.60 -8.09 -22.02
C LEU A 14 -21.18 -7.51 -21.83
N HIS A 15 -20.17 -8.23 -22.30
CA HIS A 15 -18.80 -7.73 -22.41
C HIS A 15 -18.82 -6.48 -23.29
N GLY A 16 -18.72 -5.30 -22.67
CA GLY A 16 -18.93 -4.01 -23.35
C GLY A 16 -19.95 -3.08 -22.70
N SER A 17 -20.73 -3.55 -21.71
CA SER A 17 -21.69 -2.67 -21.02
C SER A 17 -20.96 -1.54 -20.26
N PRO A 18 -21.43 -0.28 -20.31
CA PRO A 18 -20.86 0.83 -19.55
C PRO A 18 -20.72 0.55 -18.04
N ILE A 19 -21.62 -0.27 -17.49
CA ILE A 19 -21.56 -0.70 -16.09
C ILE A 19 -20.34 -1.60 -15.85
N ASN A 20 -20.11 -2.56 -16.76
CA ASN A 20 -18.98 -3.47 -16.67
C ASN A 20 -17.63 -2.73 -16.85
N HIS A 21 -17.58 -1.75 -17.75
CA HIS A 21 -16.42 -0.87 -17.90
C HIS A 21 -16.13 -0.02 -16.67
N LYS A 22 -17.16 0.52 -16.02
CA LYS A 22 -17.00 1.30 -14.78
C LYS A 22 -16.45 0.46 -13.63
N ILE A 23 -16.95 -0.78 -13.49
CA ILE A 23 -16.46 -1.72 -12.47
C ILE A 23 -15.00 -2.08 -12.75
N LEU A 24 -14.68 -2.49 -13.98
CA LEU A 24 -13.31 -2.81 -14.38
C LEU A 24 -12.36 -1.63 -14.17
N TYR A 25 -12.78 -0.41 -14.51
CA TYR A 25 -11.97 0.78 -14.30
C TYR A 25 -11.71 1.04 -12.82
N GLN A 26 -12.73 0.92 -11.96
CA GLN A 26 -12.55 1.11 -10.52
C GLN A 26 -11.64 0.05 -9.90
N ASP A 27 -11.78 -1.20 -10.31
CA ASP A 27 -10.94 -2.29 -9.83
C ASP A 27 -9.47 -2.08 -10.23
N VAL A 28 -9.22 -1.71 -11.50
CA VAL A 28 -7.86 -1.39 -11.96
C VAL A 28 -7.31 -0.17 -11.22
N ARG A 29 -8.12 0.86 -11.02
CA ARG A 29 -7.71 2.05 -10.26
C ARG A 29 -7.35 1.72 -8.82
N ASN A 30 -8.14 0.87 -8.15
CA ASN A 30 -7.87 0.46 -6.78
C ASN A 30 -6.61 -0.39 -6.69
N LYS A 31 -6.42 -1.34 -7.62
CA LYS A 31 -5.18 -2.12 -7.72
C LYS A 31 -3.96 -1.22 -7.94
N LEU A 32 -4.06 -0.24 -8.83
CA LEU A 32 -2.98 0.71 -9.10
C LEU A 32 -2.64 1.54 -7.85
N LYS A 33 -3.66 2.00 -7.10
CA LYS A 33 -3.45 2.71 -5.84
C LYS A 33 -2.72 1.84 -4.81
N ASN A 34 -3.16 0.61 -4.63
CA ASN A 34 -2.51 -0.32 -3.68
C ASN A 34 -1.06 -0.60 -4.08
N LEU A 35 -0.81 -0.83 -5.38
CA LEU A 35 0.54 -1.03 -5.89
C LEU A 35 1.45 0.18 -5.66
N LYS A 36 0.92 1.41 -5.85
CA LYS A 36 1.67 2.63 -5.53
C LYS A 36 2.03 2.68 -4.04
N ILE A 37 1.08 2.38 -3.15
CA ILE A 37 1.33 2.37 -1.70
C ILE A 37 2.39 1.33 -1.32
N GLU A 38 2.28 0.09 -1.80
CA GLU A 38 3.23 -0.98 -1.51
C GLU A 38 4.64 -0.65 -2.04
N THR A 39 4.71 -0.08 -3.24
CA THR A 39 5.98 0.34 -3.85
C THR A 39 6.62 1.45 -3.02
N ASN A 40 5.86 2.47 -2.62
CA ASN A 40 6.36 3.54 -1.77
C ASN A 40 6.89 3.01 -0.43
N LEU A 41 6.14 2.13 0.24
CA LEU A 41 6.57 1.50 1.49
C LEU A 41 7.88 0.71 1.32
N LEU A 42 8.01 -0.04 0.22
CA LEU A 42 9.24 -0.76 -0.08
C LEU A 42 10.41 0.20 -0.30
N MET A 43 10.22 1.28 -1.05
CA MET A 43 11.25 2.27 -1.33
C MET A 43 11.72 2.99 -0.06
N LEU A 44 10.79 3.37 0.82
CA LEU A 44 11.12 3.95 2.14
C LEU A 44 11.87 2.97 3.03
N ARG A 45 11.47 1.69 3.01
CA ARG A 45 12.17 0.67 3.77
C ARG A 45 13.59 0.48 3.27
N LEU A 46 13.78 0.42 1.95
CA LEU A 46 15.11 0.33 1.33
C LEU A 46 15.96 1.55 1.67
N THR A 47 15.43 2.76 1.54
CA THR A 47 16.19 3.98 1.87
C THR A 47 16.60 4.02 3.33
N ARG A 48 15.76 3.50 4.24
CA ARG A 48 16.09 3.36 5.66
C ARG A 48 17.14 2.27 5.93
N GLU A 49 17.08 1.13 5.24
CA GLU A 49 17.96 -0.01 5.49
C GLU A 49 19.35 0.15 4.87
N ILE A 50 19.44 0.67 3.64
CA ILE A 50 20.71 0.76 2.88
C ILE A 50 21.11 2.18 2.49
N GLY A 51 20.31 3.18 2.85
CA GLY A 51 20.58 4.60 2.60
C GLY A 51 20.02 5.11 1.27
N ALA A 52 19.43 6.31 1.29
CA ALA A 52 18.78 6.91 0.13
C ALA A 52 19.74 7.10 -1.06
N ASP A 53 20.98 7.55 -0.83
CA ASP A 53 21.96 7.76 -1.90
C ASP A 53 22.35 6.46 -2.62
N TYR A 54 22.42 5.36 -1.87
CA TYR A 54 22.71 4.05 -2.45
C TYR A 54 21.54 3.55 -3.30
N VAL A 55 20.31 3.69 -2.79
CA VAL A 55 19.11 3.34 -3.56
C VAL A 55 19.02 4.19 -4.82
N LYS A 56 19.26 5.51 -4.74
CA LYS A 56 19.29 6.42 -5.89
C LYS A 56 20.26 5.94 -6.97
N ARG A 57 21.50 5.60 -6.60
CA ARG A 57 22.48 5.03 -7.55
C ARG A 57 22.00 3.70 -8.14
N LEU A 58 21.50 2.79 -7.32
CA LEU A 58 20.99 1.50 -7.77
C LEU A 58 19.89 1.64 -8.84
N LEU A 59 18.96 2.57 -8.64
CA LEU A 59 17.88 2.86 -9.59
C LEU A 59 18.41 3.45 -10.90
N LEU A 60 19.37 4.37 -10.83
CA LEU A 60 19.97 4.99 -12.02
C LEU A 60 20.85 4.01 -12.82
N ASP A 61 21.54 3.11 -12.13
CA ASP A 61 22.47 2.16 -12.75
C ASP A 61 21.76 0.93 -13.33
N SER A 62 20.51 0.67 -12.93
CA SER A 62 19.78 -0.56 -13.30
C SER A 62 18.58 -0.26 -14.19
N TYR A 63 18.67 -0.52 -15.48
CA TYR A 63 17.48 -0.54 -16.36
C TYR A 63 16.63 -1.81 -16.09
N PRO A 64 15.30 -1.71 -15.95
CA PRO A 64 14.44 -0.54 -16.18
C PRO A 64 14.09 0.28 -14.92
N LEU A 65 14.77 0.07 -13.80
CA LEU A 65 14.49 0.76 -12.53
C LEU A 65 14.76 2.27 -12.56
N THR A 66 15.41 2.78 -13.61
CA THR A 66 15.60 4.21 -13.84
C THR A 66 14.29 4.98 -13.80
N SER A 67 13.17 4.39 -14.26
CA SER A 67 11.85 5.02 -14.20
C SER A 67 11.31 5.18 -12.77
N CYS A 68 11.85 4.43 -11.82
CA CYS A 68 11.48 4.52 -10.41
C CYS A 68 12.27 5.60 -9.66
N TYR A 69 13.27 6.21 -10.28
CA TYR A 69 14.05 7.29 -9.67
C TYR A 69 13.17 8.49 -9.35
N ASP A 70 12.39 8.96 -10.32
CA ASP A 70 11.50 10.11 -10.15
C ASP A 70 10.47 9.86 -9.04
N MET A 71 9.92 8.64 -8.97
CA MET A 71 9.00 8.23 -7.90
C MET A 71 9.66 8.27 -6.51
N LEU A 72 10.96 7.94 -6.42
CA LEU A 72 11.70 8.03 -5.17
C LEU A 72 11.90 9.49 -4.74
N GLU A 73 12.28 10.36 -5.66
CA GLU A 73 12.48 11.78 -5.35
C GLU A 73 11.19 12.43 -4.86
N GLU A 74 10.06 12.21 -5.55
CA GLU A 74 8.75 12.68 -5.11
C GLU A 74 8.42 12.21 -3.68
N LEU A 75 8.65 10.93 -3.41
CA LEU A 75 8.37 10.32 -2.11
C LEU A 75 9.23 10.88 -0.97
N LEU A 76 10.50 11.17 -1.24
CA LEU A 76 11.40 11.74 -0.24
C LEU A 76 11.08 13.21 0.04
N VAL A 77 10.63 13.97 -0.97
CA VAL A 77 10.16 15.35 -0.80
C VAL A 77 8.89 15.39 0.05
N GLU A 78 7.95 14.49 -0.18
CA GLU A 78 6.72 14.39 0.65
C GLU A 78 7.01 14.08 2.13
N GLN A 79 8.09 13.35 2.45
CA GLN A 79 8.46 13.07 3.84
C GLN A 79 9.03 14.28 4.60
N ASP A 80 9.72 15.20 3.93
CA ASP A 80 10.31 16.37 4.59
C ASP A 80 9.23 17.39 5.03
N GLU A 81 8.05 17.32 4.39
CA GLU A 81 6.88 18.15 4.70
C GLU A 81 6.00 17.55 5.82
N GLU A 82 6.09 16.25 6.11
CA GLU A 82 5.25 15.57 7.10
C GLU A 82 5.98 15.44 8.45
N PRO A 83 5.45 16.00 9.56
CA PRO A 83 6.14 15.96 10.84
C PRO A 83 6.29 14.51 11.32
N ASP A 84 7.56 14.14 11.48
CA ASP A 84 8.13 12.89 11.98
C ASP A 84 7.22 12.17 12.99
N THR A 85 6.29 11.36 12.48
CA THR A 85 5.37 10.57 13.32
C THR A 85 6.07 9.24 13.61
N PRO A 86 6.46 8.97 14.87
CA PRO A 86 7.22 7.78 15.19
C PRO A 86 6.38 6.53 14.91
N VAL A 87 6.78 5.74 13.92
CA VAL A 87 6.20 4.42 13.64
C VAL A 87 6.66 3.46 14.75
N ILE A 88 5.79 3.25 15.75
CA ILE A 88 6.01 2.28 16.82
C ILE A 88 5.76 0.87 16.27
N VAL A 89 6.83 0.12 16.05
CA VAL A 89 6.76 -1.31 15.71
C VAL A 89 6.57 -2.09 16.99
N ILE A 90 5.33 -2.53 17.26
CA ILE A 90 5.03 -3.43 18.38
C ILE A 90 5.21 -4.88 17.90
N SER A 91 6.32 -5.52 18.25
CA SER A 91 6.52 -6.96 18.05
C SER A 91 5.58 -7.74 18.96
N SER A 92 4.85 -8.71 18.39
CA SER A 92 3.80 -9.49 19.05
C SER A 92 4.32 -10.59 19.99
N ASP A 93 5.22 -10.24 20.90
CA ASP A 93 5.60 -11.13 22.01
C ASP A 93 4.63 -10.88 23.17
N THR A 94 3.49 -11.58 23.13
CA THR A 94 2.39 -11.44 24.09
C THR A 94 2.80 -11.79 25.53
N GLU A 95 3.93 -12.46 25.73
CA GLU A 95 4.44 -12.84 27.05
C GLU A 95 5.23 -11.71 27.75
N ALA A 96 5.89 -10.82 26.99
CA ALA A 96 6.73 -9.75 27.55
C ALA A 96 5.93 -8.51 27.96
N ALA A 97 4.86 -8.16 27.22
CA ALA A 97 4.05 -6.96 27.47
C ALA A 97 3.30 -6.98 28.82
N SER A 98 2.99 -8.17 29.34
CA SER A 98 2.31 -8.36 30.63
C SER A 98 3.21 -8.07 31.84
N LYS A 99 4.55 -8.17 31.69
CA LYS A 99 5.49 -7.91 32.79
C LYS A 99 5.83 -6.42 32.95
N ALA A 100 5.81 -5.64 31.86
CA ALA A 100 6.11 -4.21 31.91
C ALA A 100 5.01 -3.40 32.64
N SER A 101 3.74 -3.77 32.45
CA SER A 101 2.57 -3.07 33.00
C SER A 101 2.35 -3.30 34.51
N LYS A 102 3.06 -4.26 35.13
CA LYS A 102 3.05 -4.44 36.60
C LYS A 102 4.15 -3.70 37.35
N SER A 103 5.22 -3.26 36.66
CA SER A 103 6.37 -2.63 37.31
C SER A 103 6.21 -1.13 37.60
N LEU A 104 5.24 -0.47 36.96
CA LEU A 104 5.06 0.99 37.09
C LEU A 104 4.23 1.39 38.33
N ASN A 105 3.64 0.45 39.08
CA ASN A 105 2.67 0.77 40.13
C ASN A 105 3.11 0.44 41.57
N GLN A 106 4.42 0.30 41.84
CA GLN A 106 4.94 0.03 43.19
C GLN A 106 6.22 0.81 43.54
N LYS A 107 6.29 2.10 43.22
CA LYS A 107 7.34 2.96 43.80
C LYS A 107 6.87 4.39 44.04
N SER A 108 6.00 4.55 45.01
CA SER A 108 5.83 5.83 45.73
C SER A 108 5.15 5.56 47.07
N GLU A 109 5.93 5.48 48.14
CA GLU A 109 5.56 5.87 49.50
C GLU A 109 6.83 5.76 50.35
N GLU A 110 7.53 6.90 50.48
CA GLU A 110 8.33 7.24 51.67
C GLU A 110 7.42 8.06 52.60
#